data_AF-A0A377PTA9-F1
#
_entry.id   AF-A0A377PTA9-F1
#
_cell.length_a   1.000
_cell.length_b   1.000
_cell.length_c   1.000
_cell.angle_alpha   90.00
_cell.angle_beta   90.00
_cell.angle_gamma   90.00
#
_symmetry.space_group_name_H-M   'P 1'
#
loop_
_entity.id
_entity.type
_entity.pdbx_description
1 polymer ?
#
loop_
_entity_poly.entity_id
_entity_poly.type
_entity_poly.pdbx_seq_one_letter_code
_entity_poly.pdbx_strand_id
1 'polypeptide(L)'
;MGGGVTHLNIESYPCISYFASYLNLYSFYYLIQTALKNAKLYLILGILFNLALLGFFKYTDFLLENFNLFSQLLHLDFNIPLPHILLPLGLSFVTFQQIAFLVDCYKRIDISNMQEAYDIKSKERDFQIKQYSYIKDNDENKMRAKKVQQHKIEANGDRDSKNSYKSKENNFYKDYIDIYTQSHIKQDLHIKSKIDFIDYALFVSFFPQLIAGPIVHHKEMMSQFGALKNNSYVKWDYITKGLFIFSIGLFKKVFIADSFAKWANAGFGVVENGGVLTYTFQLYFDFSGYCDMEIGLGLFFGIMLPINFNSPYKALNISEFWRKWHITLGRFLKEYVYIPLEGNRNTKYKDYSHYGILNKLLTLRNLFIIALLSGI
;
A
#
# COMPACT_ATOMS: atom_id res chain seq x y z
N MET A 1 23.06 5.41 50.22
CA MET A 1 22.81 6.04 48.91
C MET A 1 23.11 4.99 47.86
N GLY A 2 22.19 4.12 47.46
CA GLY A 2 20.80 4.40 47.08
C GLY A 2 20.71 4.78 45.61
N GLY A 3 21.37 4.03 44.73
CA GLY A 3 21.27 4.17 43.27
C GLY A 3 20.75 2.86 42.68
N GLY A 4 19.52 2.49 43.03
CA GLY A 4 18.80 1.45 42.32
C GLY A 4 18.53 1.96 40.92
N VAL A 5 19.38 1.59 39.96
CA VAL A 5 19.06 1.67 38.55
C VAL A 5 17.86 0.75 38.40
N THR A 6 16.67 1.34 38.35
CA THR A 6 15.47 0.64 37.92
C THR A 6 15.82 -0.02 36.60
N HIS A 7 15.93 -1.36 36.59
CA HIS A 7 15.78 -2.15 35.39
C HIS A 7 14.39 -1.83 34.85
N LEU A 8 14.27 -0.72 34.11
CA LEU A 8 13.11 -0.47 33.28
C LEU A 8 13.07 -1.66 32.34
N ASN A 9 12.04 -2.49 32.50
CA ASN A 9 11.82 -3.70 31.71
C ASN A 9 12.00 -3.38 30.23
N ILE A 10 13.17 -3.71 29.68
CA ILE A 10 13.54 -3.53 28.27
C ILE A 10 12.50 -4.22 27.37
N GLU A 11 11.83 -5.25 27.89
CA GLU A 11 10.75 -6.00 27.26
C GLU A 11 9.44 -5.21 27.04
N SER A 12 9.16 -4.17 27.82
CA SER A 12 7.90 -3.41 27.74
C SER A 12 7.96 -2.24 26.73
N TYR A 13 9.15 -1.77 26.40
CA TYR A 13 9.36 -0.63 25.48
C TYR A 13 8.78 -0.85 24.08
N PRO A 14 8.94 -2.02 23.44
CA PRO A 14 8.45 -2.23 22.08
C PRO A 14 6.94 -2.02 21.96
N CYS A 15 6.16 -2.51 22.94
CA CYS A 15 4.70 -2.41 22.94
C CYS A 15 4.21 -0.96 23.14
N ILE A 16 4.82 -0.23 24.08
CA ILE A 16 4.49 1.18 24.35
C ILE A 16 4.83 2.04 23.14
N SER A 17 6.00 1.83 22.54
CA SER A 17 6.40 2.51 21.30
C SER A 17 5.45 2.20 20.15
N TYR A 18 4.95 0.97 20.07
CA TYR A 18 3.96 0.57 19.06
C TYR A 18 2.64 1.35 19.20
N PHE A 19 2.09 1.37 20.40
CA PHE A 19 0.85 2.09 20.70
C PHE A 19 1.02 3.61 20.48
N ALA A 20 2.15 4.16 20.91
CA ALA A 20 2.51 5.56 20.66
C ALA A 20 2.64 5.86 19.15
N SER A 21 3.19 4.94 18.35
CA SER A 21 3.28 5.12 16.89
C SER A 21 1.90 5.27 16.25
N TYR A 22 0.92 4.48 16.69
CA TYR A 22 -0.45 4.56 16.19
C TYR A 22 -1.17 5.83 16.68
N LEU A 23 -0.96 6.28 17.91
CA LEU A 23 -1.49 7.58 18.33
C LEU A 23 -0.89 8.74 17.52
N ASN A 24 0.41 8.71 17.28
CA ASN A 24 1.10 9.71 16.46
C ASN A 24 0.62 9.70 15.01
N LEU A 25 0.36 8.52 14.44
CA LEU A 25 -0.20 8.39 13.10
C LEU A 25 -1.55 9.10 12.97
N TYR A 26 -2.45 8.91 13.96
CA TYR A 26 -3.74 9.59 13.98
C TYR A 26 -3.58 11.11 14.10
N SER A 27 -2.63 11.58 14.91
CA SER A 27 -2.29 13.00 15.03
C SER A 27 -1.81 13.61 13.71
N PHE A 28 -0.89 12.93 12.98
CA PHE A 28 -0.45 13.38 11.67
C PHE A 28 -1.59 13.39 10.64
N TYR A 29 -2.43 12.36 10.64
CA TYR A 29 -3.66 12.35 9.84
C TYR A 29 -4.53 13.56 10.14
N TYR A 30 -4.80 13.84 11.42
CA TYR A 30 -5.63 14.97 11.82
C TYR A 30 -5.03 16.31 11.39
N LEU A 31 -3.72 16.49 11.51
CA LEU A 31 -3.00 17.69 11.03
C LEU A 31 -3.07 17.83 9.51
N ILE A 32 -2.92 16.74 8.76
CA ILE A 32 -3.07 16.73 7.30
C ILE A 32 -4.48 17.21 6.91
N GLN A 33 -5.52 16.75 7.61
CA GLN A 33 -6.92 17.13 7.32
C GLN A 33 -7.28 18.56 7.74
N THR A 34 -6.70 19.07 8.83
CA THR A 34 -7.06 20.38 9.38
C THR A 34 -6.21 21.53 8.82
N ALA A 35 -4.95 21.27 8.50
CA ALA A 35 -4.01 22.28 8.04
C ALA A 35 -3.69 22.11 6.54
N LEU A 36 -4.72 22.26 5.70
CA LEU A 36 -4.66 22.00 4.25
C LEU A 36 -3.46 22.68 3.54
N LYS A 37 -3.13 23.93 3.91
CA LYS A 37 -1.98 24.66 3.34
C LYS A 37 -0.63 23.98 3.61
N ASN A 38 -0.49 23.34 4.77
CA ASN A 38 0.73 22.69 5.22
C ASN A 38 0.64 21.16 5.17
N ALA A 39 -0.39 20.60 4.53
CA ALA A 39 -0.63 19.16 4.50
C ALA A 39 0.57 18.36 3.98
N LYS A 40 1.30 18.90 3.00
CA LYS A 40 2.53 18.27 2.48
C LYS A 40 3.65 18.21 3.52
N LEU A 41 3.81 19.25 4.35
CA LEU A 41 4.80 19.26 5.42
C LEU A 41 4.47 18.19 6.47
N TYR A 42 3.20 18.11 6.90
CA TYR A 42 2.77 17.10 7.86
C TYR A 42 2.87 15.67 7.32
N LEU A 43 2.63 15.47 6.01
CA LEU A 43 2.90 14.20 5.35
C LEU A 43 4.39 13.84 5.45
N ILE A 44 5.28 14.76 5.08
CA ILE A 44 6.73 14.53 5.12
C ILE A 44 7.19 14.21 6.55
N LEU A 45 6.77 15.02 7.52
CA LEU A 45 7.10 14.80 8.93
C LEU A 45 6.57 13.45 9.44
N GLY A 46 5.36 13.06 9.06
CA GLY A 46 4.78 11.77 9.43
C GLY A 46 5.55 10.59 8.83
N ILE A 47 5.96 10.68 7.56
CA ILE A 47 6.80 9.67 6.91
C ILE A 47 8.18 9.60 7.57
N LEU A 48 8.82 10.74 7.81
CA LEU A 48 10.12 10.80 8.47
C LEU A 48 10.07 10.20 9.87
N PHE A 49 9.02 10.47 10.63
CA PHE A 49 8.81 9.88 11.95
C PHE A 49 8.71 8.34 11.87
N ASN A 50 7.91 7.83 10.95
CA ASN A 50 7.74 6.40 10.71
C ASN A 50 9.07 5.71 10.35
N LEU A 51 9.82 6.30 9.43
CA LEU A 51 11.13 5.79 9.00
C LEU A 51 12.19 5.92 10.10
N ALA A 52 12.17 7.00 10.88
CA ALA A 52 13.09 7.18 12.01
C ALA A 52 12.83 6.15 13.11
N LEU A 53 11.56 5.87 13.41
CA LEU A 53 11.19 4.83 14.38
C LEU A 53 11.65 3.44 13.91
N LEU A 54 11.36 3.09 12.66
CA LEU A 54 11.83 1.84 12.08
C LEU A 54 13.37 1.77 12.06
N GLY A 55 14.03 2.87 11.69
CA GLY A 55 15.48 2.98 11.64
C GLY A 55 16.13 2.81 13.02
N PHE A 56 15.55 3.40 14.06
CA PHE A 56 16.00 3.26 15.44
C PHE A 56 15.94 1.81 15.91
N PHE A 57 14.84 1.09 15.69
CA PHE A 57 14.75 -0.30 16.12
C PHE A 57 15.59 -1.26 15.26
N LYS A 58 15.79 -0.95 13.97
CA LYS A 58 16.45 -1.85 13.03
C LYS A 58 17.96 -1.65 12.91
N TYR A 59 18.46 -0.42 13.07
CA TYR A 59 19.86 -0.07 12.76
C TYR A 59 20.62 0.59 13.91
N THR A 60 20.05 0.80 15.09
CA THR A 60 20.79 1.42 16.22
C THR A 60 22.10 0.68 16.50
N ASP A 61 22.05 -0.64 16.68
CA ASP A 61 23.26 -1.42 16.98
C ASP A 61 24.27 -1.32 15.84
N PHE A 62 23.84 -1.48 14.59
CA PHE A 62 24.69 -1.33 13.41
C PHE A 62 25.37 0.04 13.35
N LEU A 63 24.64 1.13 13.62
CA LEU A 63 25.19 2.48 13.61
C LEU A 63 26.19 2.70 14.74
N LEU A 64 25.92 2.17 15.92
CA LEU A 64 26.81 2.26 17.08
C LEU A 64 28.09 1.43 16.88
N GLU A 65 27.99 0.24 16.28
CA GLU A 65 29.15 -0.58 15.92
C GLU A 65 30.08 0.16 14.94
N ASN A 66 29.52 0.76 13.89
CA ASN A 66 30.30 1.54 12.92
C ASN A 66 30.91 2.80 13.56
N PHE A 67 30.17 3.48 14.45
CA PHE A 67 30.68 4.64 15.17
C PHE A 67 31.84 4.25 16.10
N ASN A 68 31.72 3.16 16.85
CA ASN A 68 32.78 2.66 17.72
C ASN A 68 34.02 2.25 16.90
N LEU A 69 33.84 1.60 15.75
CA LEU A 69 34.94 1.29 14.83
C LEU A 69 35.66 2.55 14.34
N PHE A 70 34.90 3.58 13.93
CA PHE A 70 35.46 4.85 13.47
C PHE A 70 36.18 5.60 14.60
N SER A 71 35.61 5.60 15.81
CA SER A 71 36.21 6.15 17.03
C SER A 71 37.56 5.50 17.32
N GLN A 72 37.62 4.17 17.25
CA GLN A 72 38.84 3.41 17.46
C GLN A 72 39.91 3.71 16.39
N LEU A 73 39.50 3.87 15.13
CA LEU A 73 40.41 4.25 14.03
C LEU A 73 40.99 5.66 14.20
N LEU A 74 40.26 6.58 14.83
CA LEU A 74 40.72 7.94 15.14
C LEU A 74 41.41 8.06 16.50
N HIS A 75 41.64 6.94 17.21
CA HIS A 75 42.19 6.92 18.57
C HIS A 75 41.41 7.82 19.55
N LEU A 76 40.09 7.89 19.37
CA LEU A 76 39.20 8.58 20.29
C LEU A 76 38.67 7.58 21.33
N ASP A 77 38.72 7.93 22.61
CA ASP A 77 38.25 7.06 23.71
C ASP A 77 36.72 7.05 23.88
N PHE A 78 35.96 7.10 22.78
CA PHE A 78 34.52 6.89 22.82
C PHE A 78 34.20 5.43 22.51
N ASN A 79 33.67 4.71 23.51
CA ASN A 79 33.07 3.40 23.33
C ASN A 79 31.62 3.44 23.86
N ILE A 80 30.66 3.41 22.94
CA ILE A 80 29.24 3.45 23.28
C ILE A 80 28.74 2.00 23.37
N PRO A 81 28.17 1.56 24.52
CA PRO A 81 27.67 0.19 24.66
C PRO A 81 26.49 -0.06 23.72
N LEU A 82 26.41 -1.28 23.18
CA LEU A 82 25.33 -1.71 22.28
C LEU A 82 24.07 -2.04 23.10
N PRO A 83 22.94 -1.39 22.82
CA PRO A 83 21.70 -1.58 23.56
C PRO A 83 20.96 -2.88 23.24
N HIS A 84 21.28 -3.57 22.13
CA HIS A 84 20.64 -4.84 21.74
C HIS A 84 19.12 -4.77 21.75
N ILE A 85 18.62 -3.74 21.08
CA ILE A 85 17.20 -3.42 21.05
C ILE A 85 16.47 -4.53 20.30
N LEU A 86 15.53 -5.20 20.97
CA LEU A 86 14.65 -6.15 20.30
C LEU A 86 13.69 -5.40 19.38
N LEU A 87 13.74 -5.74 18.09
CA LEU A 87 12.79 -5.25 17.10
C LEU A 87 11.41 -5.87 17.39
N PRO A 88 10.36 -5.07 17.67
CA PRO A 88 9.02 -5.60 17.81
C PRO A 88 8.58 -6.32 16.53
N LEU A 89 8.00 -7.51 16.70
CA LEU A 89 7.52 -8.33 15.59
C LEU A 89 6.53 -7.52 14.73
N GLY A 90 6.69 -7.58 13.41
CA GLY A 90 5.81 -6.90 12.46
C GLY A 90 6.00 -5.39 12.34
N LEU A 91 6.94 -4.76 13.07
CA LEU A 91 7.14 -3.30 13.03
C LEU A 91 7.33 -2.77 11.59
N SER A 92 8.13 -3.45 10.76
CA SER A 92 8.35 -3.03 9.37
C SER A 92 7.06 -3.04 8.55
N PHE A 93 6.22 -4.09 8.69
CA PHE A 93 4.94 -4.19 8.00
C PHE A 93 4.00 -3.06 8.41
N VAL A 94 3.92 -2.81 9.71
CA VAL A 94 3.11 -1.72 10.25
C VAL A 94 3.62 -0.38 9.73
N THR A 95 4.91 -0.09 9.75
CA THR A 95 5.47 1.15 9.18
C THR A 95 5.02 1.37 7.73
N PHE A 96 5.04 0.32 6.89
CA PHE A 96 4.53 0.44 5.51
C PHE A 96 3.03 0.75 5.45
N GLN A 97 2.20 0.10 6.28
CA GLN A 97 0.77 0.39 6.36
C GLN A 97 0.50 1.83 6.85
N GLN A 98 1.26 2.30 7.84
CA GLN A 98 1.17 3.65 8.40
C GLN A 98 1.55 4.71 7.35
N ILE A 99 2.63 4.49 6.59
CA ILE A 99 3.03 5.37 5.47
C ILE A 99 1.97 5.37 4.37
N ALA A 100 1.49 4.18 3.95
CA ALA A 100 0.45 4.06 2.93
C ALA A 100 -0.81 4.84 3.32
N PHE A 101 -1.22 4.71 4.59
CA PHE A 101 -2.35 5.45 5.15
C PHE A 101 -2.18 6.97 5.06
N LEU A 102 -1.02 7.51 5.47
CA LEU A 102 -0.76 8.95 5.41
C LEU A 102 -0.79 9.49 3.98
N VAL A 103 -0.13 8.78 3.06
CA VAL A 103 -0.09 9.20 1.65
C VAL A 103 -1.48 9.12 1.02
N ASP A 104 -2.27 8.08 1.31
CA ASP A 104 -3.64 7.94 0.81
C ASP A 104 -4.54 9.06 1.34
N CYS A 105 -4.39 9.46 2.61
CA CYS A 105 -5.11 10.60 3.18
C CYS A 105 -4.72 11.92 2.50
N TYR A 106 -3.43 12.13 2.25
CA TYR A 106 -2.95 13.32 1.54
C TYR A 106 -3.48 13.39 0.10
N LYS A 107 -3.45 12.27 -0.64
CA LYS A 107 -3.98 12.20 -2.01
C LYS A 107 -5.46 12.55 -2.10
N ARG A 108 -6.27 12.21 -1.08
CA ARG A 108 -7.69 12.57 -1.03
C ARG A 108 -7.90 14.09 -0.98
N ILE A 109 -7.08 14.79 -0.19
CA ILE A 109 -7.12 16.25 -0.07
C ILE A 109 -6.71 16.91 -1.38
N ASP A 110 -5.65 16.41 -2.02
CA ASP A 110 -5.18 16.97 -3.29
C ASP A 110 -6.25 16.86 -4.37
N ILE A 111 -6.93 15.72 -4.46
CA ILE A 111 -8.06 15.51 -5.38
C ILE A 111 -9.24 16.42 -5.04
N SER A 112 -9.63 16.55 -3.77
CA SER A 112 -10.75 17.42 -3.38
C SER A 112 -10.47 18.88 -3.72
N ASN A 113 -9.24 19.35 -3.47
CA ASN A 113 -8.82 20.71 -3.81
C ASN A 113 -8.82 20.94 -5.33
N MET A 114 -8.39 19.95 -6.11
CA MET A 114 -8.45 20.00 -7.58
C MET A 114 -9.88 20.04 -8.10
N GLN A 115 -10.78 19.23 -7.53
CA GLN A 115 -12.19 19.21 -7.92
C GLN A 115 -12.87 20.54 -7.58
N GLU A 116 -12.64 21.08 -6.39
CA GLU A 116 -13.17 22.38 -5.99
C GLU A 116 -12.65 23.51 -6.90
N ALA A 117 -11.35 23.50 -7.23
CA ALA A 117 -10.77 24.46 -8.17
C ALA A 117 -11.33 24.32 -9.59
N TYR A 118 -11.62 23.10 -10.04
CA TYR A 118 -12.29 22.86 -11.33
C TYR A 118 -13.74 23.35 -11.32
N ASP A 119 -14.48 23.06 -10.26
CA ASP A 119 -15.88 23.47 -10.11
C ASP A 119 -16.00 25.00 -10.05
N ILE A 120 -15.09 25.69 -9.36
CA ILE A 120 -15.01 27.16 -9.37
C ILE A 120 -14.75 27.69 -10.80
N LYS A 121 -13.76 27.14 -11.51
CA LYS A 121 -13.46 27.53 -12.90
C LYS A 121 -14.60 27.18 -13.87
N SER A 122 -15.38 26.14 -13.60
CA SER A 122 -16.56 25.80 -14.39
C SER A 122 -17.66 26.83 -14.19
N LYS A 123 -17.93 27.24 -12.93
CA LYS A 123 -18.91 28.28 -12.59
C LYS A 123 -18.51 29.64 -13.13
N GLU A 124 -17.23 30.00 -13.11
CA GLU A 124 -16.73 31.23 -13.73
C GLU A 124 -16.93 31.22 -15.25
N ARG A 125 -16.68 30.08 -15.92
CA ARG A 125 -16.95 29.93 -17.36
C ARG A 125 -18.44 30.01 -17.66
N ASP A 126 -19.29 29.35 -16.89
CA ASP A 126 -20.74 29.43 -17.04
C ASP A 126 -21.28 30.85 -16.80
N PHE A 127 -20.69 31.58 -15.84
CA PHE A 127 -21.00 32.98 -15.60
C PHE A 127 -20.57 33.86 -16.78
N GLN A 128 -19.36 33.67 -17.31
CA GLN A 128 -18.91 34.40 -18.50
C GLN A 128 -19.74 34.06 -19.74
N ILE A 129 -20.12 32.79 -19.93
CA ILE A 129 -21.00 32.36 -21.04
C ILE A 129 -22.39 32.99 -20.88
N LYS A 130 -22.96 33.03 -19.66
CA LYS A 130 -24.23 33.72 -19.40
C LYS A 130 -24.15 35.23 -19.60
N GLN A 131 -23.01 35.85 -19.26
CA GLN A 131 -22.78 37.27 -19.50
C GLN A 131 -22.64 37.55 -21.00
N TYR A 132 -21.92 36.70 -21.73
CA TYR A 132 -21.82 36.76 -23.19
C TYR A 132 -23.15 36.48 -23.87
N SER A 133 -23.94 35.51 -23.39
CA SER A 133 -25.27 35.21 -23.94
C SER A 133 -26.26 36.33 -23.64
N TYR A 134 -26.17 37.01 -22.49
CA TYR A 134 -26.97 38.19 -22.18
C TYR A 134 -26.62 39.39 -23.07
N ILE A 135 -25.34 39.63 -23.34
CA ILE A 135 -24.89 40.65 -24.30
C ILE A 135 -25.32 40.27 -25.72
N LYS A 136 -25.16 38.99 -26.10
CA LYS A 136 -25.53 38.48 -27.41
C LYS A 136 -27.03 38.39 -27.63
N ASP A 137 -27.86 38.18 -26.60
CA ASP A 137 -29.33 38.22 -26.68
C ASP A 137 -29.83 39.67 -26.85
N ASN A 138 -29.12 40.68 -26.33
CA ASN A 138 -29.42 42.09 -26.63
C ASN A 138 -29.09 42.47 -28.08
N ASP A 139 -28.03 41.90 -28.67
CA ASP A 139 -27.66 42.11 -30.08
C ASP A 139 -28.43 41.18 -31.05
N GLU A 140 -28.77 39.96 -30.63
CA GLU A 140 -29.61 39.01 -31.38
C GLU A 140 -31.09 39.40 -31.31
N ASN A 141 -31.61 40.06 -30.26
CA ASN A 141 -32.96 40.65 -30.32
C ASN A 141 -33.04 41.83 -31.31
N LYS A 142 -31.91 42.49 -31.60
CA LYS A 142 -31.80 43.44 -32.73
C LYS A 142 -31.69 42.74 -34.10
N MET A 143 -31.13 41.53 -34.18
CA MET A 143 -30.98 40.78 -35.44
C MET A 143 -32.09 39.74 -35.73
N ARG A 144 -32.84 39.26 -34.73
CA ARG A 144 -33.98 38.32 -34.85
C ARG A 144 -35.25 38.98 -35.37
N ALA A 145 -35.31 40.31 -35.41
CA ALA A 145 -36.28 41.04 -36.25
C ALA A 145 -36.06 40.83 -37.77
N LYS A 146 -35.02 40.08 -38.19
CA LYS A 146 -34.70 39.89 -39.62
C LYS A 146 -34.55 38.46 -40.14
N LYS A 147 -34.65 37.40 -39.33
CA LYS A 147 -34.55 36.02 -39.85
C LYS A 147 -35.43 35.04 -39.10
N VAL A 148 -36.71 35.06 -39.44
CA VAL A 148 -37.60 33.90 -39.36
C VAL A 148 -37.61 33.26 -40.74
N GLN A 149 -36.79 32.23 -40.99
CA GLN A 149 -37.14 31.12 -41.88
C GLN A 149 -36.11 29.98 -41.87
N GLN A 150 -36.64 28.75 -41.90
CA GLN A 150 -36.01 27.43 -42.13
C GLN A 150 -35.63 26.54 -40.92
N HIS A 151 -36.66 25.85 -40.40
CA HIS A 151 -36.87 24.37 -40.29
C HIS A 151 -35.67 23.40 -40.19
N LYS A 152 -35.58 22.57 -39.11
CA LYS A 152 -36.05 21.14 -38.92
C LYS A 152 -35.18 20.13 -39.73
N ILE A 153 -34.69 18.96 -39.26
CA ILE A 153 -35.30 17.88 -38.45
C ILE A 153 -34.28 16.70 -38.23
N GLU A 154 -34.44 15.88 -37.15
CA GLU A 154 -34.13 14.42 -36.94
C GLU A 154 -32.69 13.83 -37.06
N ALA A 155 -32.30 12.65 -36.53
CA ALA A 155 -32.71 11.73 -35.43
C ALA A 155 -31.67 10.57 -35.34
N ASN A 156 -31.52 9.98 -34.13
CA ASN A 156 -31.24 8.58 -33.72
C ASN A 156 -30.26 7.60 -34.42
N GLY A 157 -29.68 6.74 -33.56
CA GLY A 157 -29.11 5.40 -33.85
C GLY A 157 -27.67 5.26 -33.29
N ASP A 158 -27.21 4.22 -32.62
CA ASP A 158 -27.71 2.85 -32.46
C ASP A 158 -26.99 2.18 -31.26
N ARG A 159 -27.61 1.14 -30.70
CA ARG A 159 -27.02 0.26 -29.68
C ARG A 159 -26.22 -0.81 -30.40
N ASP A 160 -25.10 -1.25 -29.84
CA ASP A 160 -24.83 -2.68 -29.89
C ASP A 160 -23.87 -3.23 -28.83
N SER A 161 -24.27 -4.40 -28.35
CA SER A 161 -23.68 -5.21 -27.30
C SER A 161 -22.58 -6.14 -27.82
N LYS A 162 -21.55 -6.41 -27.01
CA LYS A 162 -20.71 -7.61 -27.15
C LYS A 162 -20.46 -8.26 -25.79
N ASN A 163 -21.24 -9.30 -25.52
CA ASN A 163 -20.92 -10.32 -24.52
C ASN A 163 -19.87 -11.26 -25.09
N SER A 164 -18.76 -11.45 -24.38
CA SER A 164 -17.77 -12.50 -24.64
C SER A 164 -17.80 -13.50 -23.49
N TYR A 165 -18.21 -14.73 -23.81
CA TYR A 165 -18.13 -15.88 -22.91
C TYR A 165 -16.67 -16.22 -22.57
N LYS A 166 -16.37 -16.46 -21.30
CA LYS A 166 -15.05 -16.87 -20.79
C LYS A 166 -15.15 -18.27 -20.19
N SER A 167 -14.26 -19.18 -20.62
CA SER A 167 -14.21 -20.58 -20.20
C SER A 167 -13.89 -20.72 -18.70
N LYS A 168 -14.71 -21.49 -17.99
CA LYS A 168 -14.53 -21.85 -16.58
C LYS A 168 -13.49 -22.96 -16.41
N GLU A 169 -12.24 -22.58 -16.20
CA GLU A 169 -11.35 -23.37 -15.35
C GLU A 169 -11.61 -22.95 -13.91
N ASN A 170 -12.31 -23.81 -13.16
CA ASN A 170 -12.56 -23.65 -11.73
C ASN A 170 -11.27 -23.92 -10.96
N ASN A 171 -10.52 -22.87 -10.68
CA ASN A 171 -9.48 -22.90 -9.67
C ASN A 171 -9.97 -22.04 -8.51
N PHE A 172 -10.12 -22.64 -7.33
CA PHE A 172 -10.64 -21.96 -6.14
C PHE A 172 -9.88 -20.64 -5.84
N TYR A 173 -8.55 -20.60 -6.07
CA TYR A 173 -7.76 -19.37 -5.93
C TYR A 173 -8.13 -18.31 -6.97
N LYS A 174 -8.45 -18.75 -8.19
CA LYS A 174 -8.91 -17.87 -9.26
C LYS A 174 -10.28 -17.29 -8.94
N ASP A 175 -11.19 -18.08 -8.37
CA ASP A 175 -12.48 -17.59 -7.89
C ASP A 175 -12.30 -16.54 -6.78
N TYR A 176 -11.37 -16.78 -5.84
CA TYR A 176 -11.03 -15.77 -4.82
C TYR A 176 -10.47 -14.48 -5.46
N ILE A 177 -9.53 -14.60 -6.39
CA ILE A 177 -8.93 -13.45 -7.12
C ILE A 177 -10.01 -12.67 -7.87
N ASP A 178 -10.91 -13.36 -8.56
CA ASP A 178 -11.97 -12.74 -9.35
C ASP A 178 -12.95 -11.99 -8.44
N ILE A 179 -13.36 -12.59 -7.31
CA ILE A 179 -14.22 -11.94 -6.32
C ILE A 179 -13.52 -10.72 -5.70
N TYR A 180 -12.24 -10.86 -5.31
CA TYR A 180 -11.44 -9.77 -4.76
C TYR A 180 -11.34 -8.61 -5.75
N THR A 181 -11.08 -8.91 -7.02
CA THR A 181 -10.95 -7.89 -8.07
C THR A 181 -12.28 -7.18 -8.34
N GLN A 182 -13.38 -7.94 -8.40
CA GLN A 182 -14.72 -7.38 -8.66
C GLN A 182 -15.27 -6.56 -7.49
N SER A 183 -14.96 -6.94 -6.24
CA SER A 183 -15.37 -6.17 -5.06
C SER A 183 -14.69 -4.82 -5.00
N HIS A 184 -13.40 -4.75 -5.33
CA HIS A 184 -12.61 -3.52 -5.32
C HIS A 184 -13.05 -2.52 -6.40
N ILE A 185 -13.36 -2.98 -7.62
CA ILE A 185 -13.79 -2.10 -8.73
C ILE A 185 -15.11 -1.38 -8.41
N LYS A 186 -16.02 -2.00 -7.65
CA LYS A 186 -17.32 -1.39 -7.31
C LYS A 186 -17.25 -0.39 -6.14
N GLN A 187 -16.18 -0.41 -5.35
CA GLN A 187 -16.10 0.32 -4.07
C GLN A 187 -15.47 1.72 -4.16
N ASP A 188 -14.87 2.10 -5.30
CA ASP A 188 -14.21 3.41 -5.49
C ASP A 188 -15.17 4.62 -5.55
N LEU A 189 -16.50 4.42 -5.48
CA LEU A 189 -17.51 5.48 -5.72
C LEU A 189 -18.04 6.21 -4.48
N HIS A 190 -17.77 5.74 -3.24
CA HIS A 190 -18.26 6.40 -2.01
C HIS A 190 -17.18 6.49 -0.94
N ILE A 191 -16.18 7.33 -1.19
CA ILE A 191 -15.12 7.60 -0.22
C ILE A 191 -15.59 8.70 0.73
N LYS A 192 -15.85 8.37 2.01
CA LYS A 192 -15.99 9.39 3.08
C LYS A 192 -14.77 10.33 3.05
N SER A 193 -15.02 11.63 3.03
CA SER A 193 -13.96 12.66 3.03
C SER A 193 -13.15 12.67 4.32
N LYS A 194 -13.78 12.34 5.46
CA LYS A 194 -13.16 12.27 6.78
C LYS A 194 -13.22 10.85 7.35
N ILE A 195 -12.10 10.41 7.91
CA ILE A 195 -11.95 9.13 8.64
C ILE A 195 -12.19 9.40 10.12
N ASP A 196 -13.15 8.68 10.70
CA ASP A 196 -13.47 8.79 12.12
C ASP A 196 -12.45 7.98 12.94
N PHE A 197 -12.22 8.37 14.20
CA PHE A 197 -11.25 7.68 15.08
C PHE A 197 -11.58 6.19 15.24
N ILE A 198 -12.86 5.82 15.24
CA ILE A 198 -13.30 4.42 15.34
C ILE A 198 -12.92 3.64 14.09
N ASP A 199 -13.11 4.20 12.89
CA ASP A 199 -12.73 3.56 11.63
C ASP A 199 -11.20 3.36 11.59
N TYR A 200 -10.44 4.36 12.06
CA TYR A 200 -9.00 4.28 12.22
C TYR A 200 -8.58 3.18 13.23
N ALA A 201 -9.17 3.17 14.42
CA ALA A 201 -8.87 2.19 15.46
C ALA A 201 -9.21 0.77 14.99
N LEU A 202 -10.31 0.59 14.26
CA LEU A 202 -10.68 -0.68 13.65
C LEU A 202 -9.64 -1.14 12.62
N PHE A 203 -9.19 -0.24 11.76
CA PHE A 203 -8.15 -0.56 10.76
C PHE A 203 -6.85 -1.05 11.41
N VAL A 204 -6.39 -0.32 12.42
CA VAL A 204 -5.13 -0.57 13.14
C VAL A 204 -5.21 -1.77 14.09
N SER A 205 -6.37 -2.08 14.63
CA SER A 205 -6.55 -3.22 15.54
C SER A 205 -6.97 -4.51 14.85
N PHE A 206 -7.17 -4.49 13.53
CA PHE A 206 -7.55 -5.68 12.76
C PHE A 206 -6.40 -6.69 12.74
N PHE A 207 -6.36 -7.57 13.74
CA PHE A 207 -5.24 -8.48 13.98
C PHE A 207 -4.86 -9.42 12.83
N PRO A 208 -5.78 -9.85 11.92
CA PRO A 208 -5.39 -10.73 10.82
C PRO A 208 -4.30 -10.17 9.89
N GLN A 209 -4.00 -8.87 9.92
CA GLN A 209 -2.95 -8.26 9.08
C GLN A 209 -1.74 -7.71 9.85
N LEU A 210 -1.65 -7.87 11.17
CA LEU A 210 -0.72 -7.09 12.00
C LEU A 210 0.71 -7.61 12.07
N ILE A 211 0.95 -8.90 11.83
CA ILE A 211 2.25 -9.51 12.11
C ILE A 211 3.11 -9.63 10.84
N ALA A 212 2.59 -10.29 9.80
CA ALA A 212 3.36 -10.57 8.59
C ALA A 212 2.49 -10.58 7.33
N GLY A 213 1.38 -9.83 7.35
CA GLY A 213 0.36 -9.99 6.33
C GLY A 213 0.44 -9.13 5.11
N PRO A 214 -0.49 -9.37 4.18
CA PRO A 214 -0.64 -8.54 3.00
C PRO A 214 -0.70 -7.06 3.39
N ILE A 215 0.08 -6.22 2.72
CA ILE A 215 0.04 -4.76 2.95
C ILE A 215 -1.25 -4.22 2.34
N VAL A 216 -2.20 -3.86 3.21
CA VAL A 216 -3.55 -3.42 2.81
C VAL A 216 -3.70 -1.92 2.96
N HIS A 217 -4.42 -1.31 2.02
CA HIS A 217 -4.80 0.10 2.13
C HIS A 217 -6.08 0.26 2.96
N HIS A 218 -6.12 1.32 3.76
CA HIS A 218 -7.30 1.64 4.56
C HIS A 218 -8.60 1.75 3.74
N LYS A 219 -8.52 2.27 2.51
CA LYS A 219 -9.70 2.36 1.61
C LYS A 219 -10.29 0.99 1.23
N GLU A 220 -9.44 -0.02 1.08
CA GLU A 220 -9.82 -1.39 0.69
C GLU A 220 -10.52 -2.11 1.84
N MET A 221 -10.09 -1.85 3.08
CA MET A 221 -10.70 -2.43 4.27
C MET A 221 -12.00 -1.73 4.66
N MET A 222 -11.99 -0.39 4.74
CA MET A 222 -13.13 0.35 5.28
C MET A 222 -14.37 0.28 4.40
N SER A 223 -14.20 0.17 3.08
CA SER A 223 -15.33 -0.05 2.16
C SER A 223 -16.03 -1.39 2.43
N GLN A 224 -15.29 -2.42 2.82
CA GLN A 224 -15.84 -3.73 3.18
C GLN A 224 -16.52 -3.70 4.55
N PHE A 225 -15.93 -3.05 5.57
CA PHE A 225 -16.60 -2.87 6.86
C PHE A 225 -17.89 -2.06 6.77
N GLY A 226 -17.90 -1.00 5.94
CA GLY A 226 -19.12 -0.23 5.68
C GLY A 226 -20.23 -1.08 5.07
N ALA A 227 -19.90 -2.01 4.17
CA ALA A 227 -20.85 -2.94 3.59
C ALA A 227 -21.38 -3.95 4.63
N LEU A 228 -20.54 -4.43 5.55
CA LEU A 228 -20.95 -5.33 6.64
C LEU A 228 -21.86 -4.63 7.66
N LYS A 229 -21.65 -3.35 7.93
CA LYS A 229 -22.53 -2.56 8.80
C LYS A 229 -23.98 -2.56 8.31
N ASN A 230 -24.17 -2.46 6.99
CA ASN A 230 -25.50 -2.46 6.37
C ASN A 230 -26.06 -3.86 6.17
N ASN A 231 -25.24 -4.90 6.35
CA ASN A 231 -25.58 -6.26 6.01
C ASN A 231 -24.95 -7.25 7.00
N SER A 232 -25.65 -7.48 8.10
CA SER A 232 -25.12 -8.17 9.27
C SER A 232 -25.19 -9.71 9.20
N TYR A 233 -25.61 -10.31 8.09
CA TYR A 233 -25.61 -11.78 7.99
C TYR A 233 -24.21 -12.33 7.74
N VAL A 234 -23.92 -13.46 8.40
CA VAL A 234 -22.69 -14.22 8.16
C VAL A 234 -22.72 -14.80 6.75
N LYS A 235 -21.71 -14.47 5.94
CA LYS A 235 -21.53 -15.04 4.61
C LYS A 235 -20.89 -16.43 4.73
N TRP A 236 -21.69 -17.49 4.73
CA TRP A 236 -21.20 -18.87 4.81
C TRP A 236 -20.19 -19.26 3.71
N ASP A 237 -20.35 -18.68 2.52
CA ASP A 237 -19.36 -18.80 1.44
C ASP A 237 -17.98 -18.27 1.85
N TYR A 238 -17.91 -17.19 2.63
CA TYR A 238 -16.65 -16.64 3.12
C TYR A 238 -16.08 -17.53 4.23
N ILE A 239 -16.91 -18.04 5.13
CA ILE A 239 -16.46 -18.95 6.20
C ILE A 239 -15.85 -20.22 5.60
N THR A 240 -16.53 -20.87 4.66
CA THR A 240 -16.04 -22.10 4.02
C THR A 240 -14.76 -21.86 3.23
N LYS A 241 -14.70 -20.75 2.47
CA LYS A 241 -13.47 -20.36 1.76
C LYS A 241 -12.33 -20.04 2.73
N GLY A 242 -12.63 -19.34 3.82
CA GLY A 242 -11.68 -18.96 4.84
C GLY A 242 -11.05 -20.18 5.50
N LEU A 243 -11.87 -21.16 5.86
CA LEU A 243 -11.40 -22.41 6.46
C LEU A 243 -10.49 -23.19 5.52
N PHE A 244 -10.84 -23.24 4.24
CA PHE A 244 -10.04 -23.92 3.22
C PHE A 244 -8.68 -23.24 3.02
N ILE A 245 -8.64 -21.92 2.81
CA ILE A 245 -7.38 -21.19 2.60
C ILE A 245 -6.52 -21.25 3.88
N PHE A 246 -7.14 -21.09 5.05
CA PHE A 246 -6.44 -21.20 6.32
C PHE A 246 -5.77 -22.57 6.48
N SER A 247 -6.50 -23.65 6.15
CA SER A 247 -5.98 -25.01 6.21
C SER A 247 -4.81 -25.24 5.25
N ILE A 248 -4.87 -24.66 4.04
CA ILE A 248 -3.75 -24.69 3.08
C ILE A 248 -2.54 -23.96 3.65
N GLY A 249 -2.74 -22.76 4.22
CA GLY A 249 -1.66 -21.98 4.81
C GLY A 249 -0.99 -22.70 5.97
N LEU A 250 -1.80 -23.30 6.86
CA LEU A 250 -1.33 -24.11 7.98
C LEU A 250 -0.54 -25.33 7.48
N PHE A 251 -1.02 -26.00 6.43
CA PHE A 251 -0.31 -27.13 5.82
C PHE A 251 1.05 -26.70 5.25
N LYS A 252 1.09 -25.60 4.48
CA LYS A 252 2.34 -25.04 3.94
C LYS A 252 3.35 -24.74 5.05
N LYS A 253 2.91 -24.12 6.15
CA LYS A 253 3.77 -23.79 7.27
C LYS A 253 4.30 -25.04 7.98
N VAL A 254 3.39 -25.86 8.50
CA VAL A 254 3.72 -26.94 9.44
C VAL A 254 4.33 -28.15 8.74
N PHE A 255 3.79 -28.54 7.58
CA PHE A 255 4.24 -29.77 6.91
C PHE A 255 5.38 -29.50 5.93
N ILE A 256 5.35 -28.37 5.23
CA ILE A 256 6.33 -28.09 4.18
C ILE A 256 7.48 -27.24 4.73
N ALA A 257 7.18 -26.02 5.20
CA ALA A 257 8.21 -25.05 5.58
C ALA A 257 9.05 -25.54 6.77
N ASP A 258 8.40 -26.01 7.85
CA ASP A 258 9.11 -26.48 9.04
C ASP A 258 9.90 -27.77 8.77
N SER A 259 9.47 -28.59 7.79
CA SER A 259 10.27 -29.73 7.31
C SER A 259 11.52 -29.24 6.59
N PHE A 260 11.40 -28.30 5.64
CA PHE A 260 12.55 -27.74 4.93
C PHE A 260 13.48 -26.94 5.86
N ALA A 261 12.98 -26.31 6.91
CA ALA A 261 13.78 -25.55 7.88
C ALA A 261 14.87 -26.42 8.54
N LYS A 262 14.59 -27.69 8.83
CA LYS A 262 15.58 -28.64 9.38
C LYS A 262 16.76 -28.81 8.43
N TRP A 263 16.48 -28.99 7.14
CA TRP A 263 17.49 -29.18 6.10
C TRP A 263 18.21 -27.88 5.77
N ALA A 264 17.50 -26.75 5.73
CA ALA A 264 18.09 -25.44 5.52
C ALA A 264 19.10 -25.10 6.62
N ASN A 265 18.72 -25.29 7.89
CA ASN A 265 19.60 -25.04 9.03
C ASN A 265 20.83 -25.96 9.01
N ALA A 266 20.65 -27.24 8.66
CA ALA A 266 21.78 -28.17 8.50
C ALA A 266 22.72 -27.75 7.35
N GLY A 267 22.14 -27.34 6.21
CA GLY A 267 22.88 -26.91 5.02
C GLY A 267 23.60 -25.57 5.15
N PHE A 268 23.26 -24.74 6.14
CA PHE A 268 24.08 -23.57 6.51
C PHE A 268 25.15 -23.91 7.55
N GLY A 269 24.99 -25.00 8.31
CA GLY A 269 25.97 -25.47 9.29
C GLY A 269 27.11 -26.29 8.70
N VAL A 270 26.90 -26.88 7.52
CA VAL A 270 27.91 -27.63 6.75
C VAL A 270 27.97 -26.96 5.39
N VAL A 271 29.16 -26.59 4.89
CA VAL A 271 29.36 -25.86 3.62
C VAL A 271 29.04 -26.77 2.41
N GLU A 272 27.80 -27.23 2.31
CA GLU A 272 27.31 -28.11 1.24
C GLU A 272 26.26 -27.41 0.36
N ASN A 273 26.31 -27.72 -0.93
CA ASN A 273 25.60 -27.07 -2.04
C ASN A 273 24.06 -27.24 -2.05
N GLY A 274 23.43 -27.70 -0.96
CA GLY A 274 21.99 -27.92 -0.86
C GLY A 274 21.21 -26.83 -0.08
N GLY A 275 21.88 -26.11 0.83
CA GLY A 275 21.25 -25.20 1.77
C GLY A 275 20.44 -24.07 1.11
N VAL A 276 20.94 -23.52 0.00
CA VAL A 276 20.29 -22.43 -0.74
C VAL A 276 18.93 -22.85 -1.31
N LEU A 277 18.84 -24.05 -1.87
CA LEU A 277 17.59 -24.54 -2.48
C LEU A 277 16.55 -24.88 -1.40
N THR A 278 16.98 -25.54 -0.32
CA THR A 278 16.09 -25.86 0.81
C THR A 278 15.61 -24.60 1.51
N TYR A 279 16.49 -23.61 1.68
CA TYR A 279 16.13 -22.31 2.25
C TYR A 279 15.16 -21.55 1.34
N THR A 280 15.34 -21.63 0.02
CA THR A 280 14.41 -21.00 -0.94
C THR A 280 12.98 -21.55 -0.77
N PHE A 281 12.83 -22.88 -0.66
CA PHE A 281 11.52 -23.49 -0.44
C PHE A 281 10.97 -23.20 0.96
N GLN A 282 11.81 -23.29 2.00
CA GLN A 282 11.43 -22.91 3.36
C GLN A 282 10.86 -21.49 3.36
N LEU A 283 11.62 -20.50 2.89
CA LEU A 283 11.24 -19.09 2.87
C LEU A 283 9.90 -18.87 2.18
N TYR A 284 9.70 -19.50 1.02
CA TYR A 284 8.45 -19.37 0.27
C TYR A 284 7.25 -19.97 1.00
N PHE A 285 7.35 -21.23 1.46
CA PHE A 285 6.22 -21.90 2.08
C PHE A 285 5.91 -21.37 3.48
N ASP A 286 6.92 -20.89 4.19
CA ASP A 286 6.75 -20.23 5.48
C ASP A 286 5.93 -18.95 5.29
N PHE A 287 6.42 -18.06 4.43
CA PHE A 287 5.80 -16.76 4.24
C PHE A 287 4.45 -16.84 3.53
N SER A 288 4.35 -17.63 2.44
CA SER A 288 3.06 -17.83 1.78
C SER A 288 2.05 -18.56 2.66
N GLY A 289 2.51 -19.44 3.56
CA GLY A 289 1.66 -20.09 4.56
C GLY A 289 1.02 -19.09 5.51
N TYR A 290 1.81 -18.15 6.06
CA TYR A 290 1.30 -17.06 6.89
C TYR A 290 0.26 -16.20 6.16
N CYS A 291 0.58 -15.72 4.95
CA CYS A 291 -0.36 -14.88 4.20
C CYS A 291 -1.68 -15.60 3.89
N ASP A 292 -1.64 -16.90 3.61
CA ASP A 292 -2.85 -17.69 3.35
C ASP A 292 -3.69 -17.84 4.63
N MET A 293 -3.06 -18.13 5.78
CA MET A 293 -3.76 -18.16 7.07
C MET A 293 -4.44 -16.82 7.38
N GLU A 294 -3.75 -15.70 7.15
CA GLU A 294 -4.30 -14.36 7.37
C GLU A 294 -5.46 -14.04 6.43
N ILE A 295 -5.38 -14.40 5.14
CA ILE A 295 -6.51 -14.31 4.20
C ILE A 295 -7.70 -15.12 4.72
N GLY A 296 -7.45 -16.34 5.20
CA GLY A 296 -8.47 -17.21 5.78
C GLY A 296 -9.15 -16.57 7.00
N LEU A 297 -8.37 -15.99 7.91
CA LEU A 297 -8.87 -15.24 9.05
C LEU A 297 -9.67 -14.00 8.63
N GLY A 298 -9.18 -13.24 7.65
CA GLY A 298 -9.92 -12.09 7.09
C GLY A 298 -11.31 -12.48 6.61
N LEU A 299 -11.40 -13.59 5.86
CA LEU A 299 -12.67 -14.12 5.38
C LEU A 299 -13.63 -14.51 6.50
N PHE A 300 -13.12 -15.01 7.64
CA PHE A 300 -13.97 -15.26 8.81
C PHE A 300 -14.67 -14.01 9.34
N PHE A 301 -14.02 -12.85 9.22
CA PHE A 301 -14.60 -11.55 9.54
C PHE A 301 -15.39 -10.92 8.39
N GLY A 302 -15.57 -11.63 7.27
CA GLY A 302 -16.26 -11.10 6.10
C GLY A 302 -15.41 -10.13 5.27
N ILE A 303 -14.10 -10.06 5.51
CA ILE A 303 -13.17 -9.13 4.88
C ILE A 303 -12.19 -9.88 3.98
N MET A 304 -12.05 -9.44 2.74
CA MET A 304 -11.12 -10.02 1.78
C MET A 304 -9.80 -9.26 1.80
N LEU A 305 -8.72 -9.95 2.17
CA LEU A 305 -7.36 -9.42 2.12
C LEU A 305 -6.70 -9.67 0.76
N PRO A 306 -5.79 -8.80 0.31
CA PRO A 306 -5.06 -9.00 -0.94
C PRO A 306 -4.20 -10.26 -0.91
N ILE A 307 -4.05 -10.90 -2.06
CA ILE A 307 -3.13 -12.03 -2.21
C ILE A 307 -1.69 -11.50 -2.28
N ASN A 308 -0.80 -12.13 -1.51
CA ASN A 308 0.61 -11.78 -1.49
C ASN A 308 1.46 -12.70 -2.39
N PHE A 309 1.02 -13.94 -2.66
CA PHE A 309 1.75 -14.91 -3.49
C PHE A 309 0.87 -15.59 -4.53
N ASN A 310 1.36 -15.67 -5.77
CA ASN A 310 0.65 -16.36 -6.86
C ASN A 310 1.58 -17.28 -7.65
N SER A 311 1.97 -18.41 -7.06
CA SER A 311 2.86 -19.42 -7.66
C SER A 311 4.10 -18.82 -8.36
N PRO A 312 4.95 -18.05 -7.65
CA PRO A 312 6.05 -17.29 -8.25
C PRO A 312 7.06 -18.16 -9.00
N TYR A 313 7.36 -19.37 -8.52
CA TYR A 313 8.30 -20.28 -9.19
C TYR A 313 7.76 -20.92 -10.47
N LYS A 314 6.50 -20.69 -10.84
CA LYS A 314 5.96 -21.03 -12.18
C LYS A 314 6.23 -19.93 -13.22
N ALA A 315 6.85 -18.82 -12.83
CA ALA A 315 7.15 -17.72 -13.75
C ALA A 315 8.23 -18.12 -14.77
N LEU A 316 8.06 -17.66 -16.02
CA LEU A 316 9.01 -17.94 -17.10
C LEU A 316 10.10 -16.87 -17.24
N ASN A 317 10.00 -15.77 -16.47
CA ASN A 317 10.98 -14.68 -16.46
C ASN A 317 10.94 -13.92 -15.13
N ILE A 318 12.01 -13.15 -14.86
CA ILE A 318 12.19 -12.42 -13.59
C ILE A 318 11.12 -11.36 -13.35
N SER A 319 10.65 -10.69 -14.40
CA SER A 319 9.58 -9.69 -14.26
C SER A 319 8.27 -10.35 -13.82
N GLU A 320 7.94 -11.51 -14.38
CA GLU A 320 6.77 -12.27 -13.98
C GLU A 320 6.90 -12.84 -12.57
N PHE A 321 8.08 -13.29 -12.15
CA PHE A 321 8.36 -13.73 -10.79
C PHE A 321 8.01 -12.63 -9.78
N TRP A 322 8.51 -11.40 -9.97
CA TRP A 322 8.22 -10.27 -9.07
C TRP A 322 6.77 -9.78 -9.10
N ARG A 323 6.01 -10.09 -10.15
CA ARG A 323 4.54 -9.86 -10.18
C ARG A 323 3.75 -10.91 -9.38
N LYS A 324 4.39 -12.01 -8.98
CA LYS A 324 3.78 -13.15 -8.29
C LYS A 324 4.35 -13.36 -6.87
N TRP A 325 5.48 -12.74 -6.55
CA TRP A 325 6.16 -12.78 -5.26
C TRP A 325 5.87 -11.50 -4.48
N HIS A 326 5.46 -11.63 -3.22
CA HIS A 326 5.21 -10.52 -2.30
C HIS A 326 4.47 -9.33 -2.94
N ILE A 327 3.35 -9.64 -3.59
CA ILE A 327 2.60 -8.76 -4.49
C ILE A 327 2.22 -7.44 -3.82
N THR A 328 1.84 -7.46 -2.54
CA THR A 328 1.42 -6.25 -1.82
C THR A 328 2.57 -5.29 -1.53
N LEU A 329 3.78 -5.81 -1.27
CA LEU A 329 4.98 -5.00 -1.15
C LEU A 329 5.37 -4.44 -2.52
N GLY A 330 5.29 -5.25 -3.56
CA GLY A 330 5.49 -4.78 -4.95
C GLY A 330 4.52 -3.65 -5.31
N ARG A 331 3.25 -3.76 -4.93
CA ARG A 331 2.24 -2.69 -5.08
C ARG A 331 2.64 -1.44 -4.29
N PHE A 332 3.02 -1.59 -3.02
CA PHE A 332 3.46 -0.48 -2.18
C PHE A 332 4.64 0.27 -2.82
N LEU A 333 5.72 -0.44 -3.16
CA LEU A 333 6.92 0.15 -3.75
C LEU A 333 6.60 0.83 -5.09
N LYS A 334 5.72 0.23 -5.89
CA LYS A 334 5.25 0.83 -7.14
C LYS A 334 4.52 2.15 -6.89
N GLU A 335 3.54 2.18 -5.98
CA GLU A 335 2.64 3.32 -5.78
C GLU A 335 3.28 4.48 -5.01
N TYR A 336 4.18 4.18 -4.08
CA TYR A 336 4.74 5.17 -3.15
C TYR A 336 6.19 5.53 -3.44
N VAL A 337 6.91 4.75 -4.25
CA VAL A 337 8.30 5.03 -4.62
C VAL A 337 8.44 5.15 -6.14
N TYR A 338 8.07 4.12 -6.90
CA TYR A 338 8.31 4.08 -8.34
C TYR A 338 7.57 5.15 -9.15
N ILE A 339 6.25 5.27 -8.95
CA ILE A 339 5.41 6.22 -9.68
C ILE A 339 5.78 7.66 -9.34
N PRO A 340 5.99 8.04 -8.05
CA PRO A 340 6.50 9.36 -7.70
C PRO A 340 7.87 9.69 -8.33
N LEU A 341 8.70 8.70 -8.65
CA LEU A 341 9.96 8.86 -9.40
C LEU A 341 9.77 8.93 -10.93
N GLU A 342 8.55 9.22 -11.41
CA GLU A 342 8.13 9.25 -12.83
C GLU A 342 8.09 7.86 -13.53
N GLY A 343 8.33 6.77 -12.81
CA GLY A 343 8.23 5.40 -13.31
C GLY A 343 9.03 5.15 -14.59
N ASN A 344 8.35 4.69 -15.64
CA ASN A 344 8.90 4.45 -16.98
C ASN A 344 8.80 5.66 -17.93
N ARG A 345 8.09 6.71 -17.51
CA ARG A 345 7.73 7.86 -18.35
C ARG A 345 8.31 9.11 -17.71
N ASN A 346 9.62 9.22 -17.73
CA ASN A 346 10.27 10.42 -17.26
C ASN A 346 9.99 11.52 -18.30
N THR A 347 9.13 12.49 -18.00
CA THR A 347 8.76 13.53 -18.98
C THR A 347 9.61 14.79 -18.85
N LYS A 348 10.38 14.90 -17.75
CA LYS A 348 11.20 16.06 -17.43
C LYS A 348 12.22 16.45 -18.50
N TYR A 349 12.66 15.49 -19.33
CA TYR A 349 13.69 15.69 -20.35
C TYR A 349 13.19 15.35 -21.76
N LYS A 350 11.87 15.39 -21.99
CA LYS A 350 11.26 14.96 -23.26
C LYS A 350 11.76 15.75 -24.47
N ASP A 351 12.14 17.01 -24.26
CA ASP A 351 12.59 17.92 -25.32
C ASP A 351 14.08 17.78 -25.66
N TYR A 352 14.83 16.92 -24.97
CA TYR A 352 16.26 16.69 -25.23
C TYR A 352 16.46 15.69 -26.39
N SER A 353 17.45 15.97 -27.25
CA SER A 353 17.78 15.13 -28.42
C SER A 353 18.08 13.67 -28.08
N HIS A 354 18.55 13.37 -26.86
CA HIS A 354 18.91 12.03 -26.40
C HIS A 354 17.88 11.43 -25.42
N TYR A 355 16.63 11.91 -25.47
CA TYR A 355 15.56 11.52 -24.54
C TYR A 355 15.41 9.99 -24.40
N GLY A 356 15.49 9.23 -25.50
CA GLY A 356 15.33 7.78 -25.46
C GLY A 356 16.36 7.06 -24.57
N ILE A 357 17.62 7.53 -24.58
CA ILE A 357 18.69 6.98 -23.76
C ILE A 357 18.52 7.45 -22.30
N LEU A 358 18.26 8.75 -22.11
CA LEU A 358 18.04 9.32 -20.79
C LEU A 358 16.86 8.65 -20.07
N ASN A 359 15.75 8.41 -20.75
CA ASN A 359 14.59 7.75 -20.17
C ASN A 359 14.90 6.29 -19.77
N LYS A 360 15.70 5.57 -20.56
CA LYS A 360 16.17 4.21 -20.19
C LYS A 360 17.06 4.24 -18.95
N LEU A 361 18.01 5.18 -18.87
CA LEU A 361 18.88 5.34 -17.70
C LEU A 361 18.10 5.71 -16.43
N LEU A 362 17.16 6.65 -16.54
CA LEU A 362 16.29 7.04 -15.42
C LEU A 362 15.38 5.89 -14.98
N THR A 363 14.89 5.09 -15.92
CA THR A 363 14.13 3.87 -15.61
C THR A 363 14.98 2.85 -14.87
N LEU A 364 16.22 2.60 -15.32
CA LEU A 364 17.15 1.70 -14.63
C LEU A 364 17.50 2.21 -13.23
N ARG A 365 17.75 3.51 -13.08
CA ARG A 365 17.91 4.16 -11.77
C ARG A 365 16.70 3.89 -10.87
N ASN A 366 15.48 4.08 -11.38
CA ASN A 366 14.26 3.87 -10.61
C ASN A 366 14.10 2.40 -10.17
N LEU A 367 14.40 1.44 -11.05
CA LEU A 367 14.40 0.02 -10.70
C LEU A 367 15.48 -0.34 -9.68
N PHE A 368 16.68 0.23 -9.82
CA PHE A 368 17.77 0.04 -8.86
C PHE A 368 17.42 0.58 -7.48
N ILE A 369 16.83 1.78 -7.41
CA ILE A 369 16.35 2.38 -6.15
C ILE A 369 15.34 1.45 -5.47
N ILE A 370 14.40 0.87 -6.22
CA ILE A 370 13.42 -0.07 -5.67
C ILE A 370 14.10 -1.33 -5.13
N ALA A 371 14.99 -1.93 -5.92
CA ALA A 371 15.71 -3.13 -5.50
C ALA A 371 16.51 -2.87 -4.22
N LEU A 372 17.23 -1.74 -4.16
CA LEU A 372 18.00 -1.32 -2.99
C LEU A 372 17.11 -1.10 -1.77
N LEU A 373 16.04 -0.29 -1.90
CA LEU A 373 15.11 0.00 -0.81
C LEU A 373 14.32 -1.22 -0.34
N SER A 374 14.16 -2.25 -1.18
CA SER A 374 13.51 -3.50 -0.77
C SER A 374 14.44 -4.42 0.02
N GLY A 375 15.76 -4.28 -0.15
CA GLY A 375 16.77 -5.06 0.56
C GLY A 375 17.22 -4.42 1.87
N ILE A 376 17.17 -3.09 1.95
CA ILE A 376 17.33 -2.31 3.18
C ILE A 376 16.09 -2.54 4.03
#